data_AF-A0A562URW0-F1
#
_entry.id   AF-A0A562URW0-F1
#
_cell.length_a   1.000
_cell.length_b   1.000
_cell.length_c   1.000
_cell.angle_alpha   90.00
_cell.angle_beta   90.00
_cell.angle_gamma   90.00
#
_symmetry.space_group_name_H-M   'P 1'
#
loop_
_entity.id
_entity.type
_entity.pdbx_description
1 polymer ?
#
loop_
_entity_poly.entity_id
_entity_poly.type
_entity_poly.pdbx_seq_one_letter_code
_entity_poly.pdbx_strand_id
1 'polypeptide(L)'
;MTDAVIGQNWQGMGGMASSYLASADELDAELKALYGKLQEMGWKGADQQSFTDLQTAWDRDAKQMNEALRELAGKINATVASKQALVGDIAKTFNYTRG
;
A
#
# COMPACT_ATOMS: atom_id res chain seq x y z
N MET A 1 20.16 24.69 3.72
CA MET A 1 19.79 23.91 2.51
C MET A 1 19.38 22.46 2.82
N THR A 2 19.90 21.85 3.89
CA THR A 2 19.59 20.45 4.28
C THR A 2 18.13 20.20 4.69
N ASP A 3 17.51 21.10 5.45
CA ASP A 3 16.14 20.87 5.97
C ASP A 3 15.05 20.87 4.90
N ALA A 4 15.21 21.66 3.83
CA ALA A 4 14.25 21.72 2.73
C ALA A 4 14.26 20.46 1.86
N VAL A 5 15.45 19.89 1.61
CA VAL A 5 15.61 18.64 0.86
C VAL A 5 15.09 17.45 1.67
N ILE A 6 15.34 17.46 2.99
CA ILE A 6 14.81 16.48 3.93
C ILE A 6 13.27 16.55 3.95
N GLY A 7 12.69 17.75 4.02
CA GLY A 7 11.24 18.01 3.95
C GLY A 7 10.56 17.47 2.68
N GLN A 8 11.16 17.73 1.51
CA GLN A 8 10.64 17.24 0.22
C GLN A 8 10.67 15.71 0.11
N ASN A 9 11.73 15.06 0.62
CA ASN A 9 11.82 13.61 0.62
C ASN A 9 10.74 12.95 1.49
N TRP A 10 10.34 13.56 2.62
CA TRP A 10 9.23 13.05 3.45
C TRP A 10 7.88 13.12 2.76
N GLN A 11 7.61 14.25 2.10
CA GLN A 11 6.36 14.44 1.35
C GLN A 11 6.28 13.43 0.19
N GLY A 12 7.39 13.18 -0.50
CA GLY A 12 7.47 12.13 -1.53
C GLY A 12 7.17 10.74 -0.98
N MET A 13 7.70 10.40 0.20
CA MET A 13 7.42 9.11 0.85
C MET A 13 5.96 8.95 1.31
N GLY A 14 5.35 10.00 1.87
CA GLY A 14 3.92 9.99 2.21
C GLY A 14 3.02 9.85 0.97
N GLY A 15 3.42 10.46 -0.15
CA GLY A 15 2.79 10.28 -1.45
C GLY A 15 2.87 8.83 -1.96
N MET A 16 4.03 8.18 -1.81
CA MET A 16 4.20 6.77 -2.17
C MET A 16 3.32 5.83 -1.33
N ALA A 17 3.27 6.03 0.00
CA ALA A 17 2.39 5.23 0.87
C ALA A 17 0.91 5.35 0.45
N SER A 18 0.47 6.57 0.14
CA SER A 18 -0.89 6.84 -0.34
C SER A 18 -1.14 6.17 -1.70
N SER A 19 -0.17 6.20 -2.60
CA SER A 19 -0.24 5.52 -3.89
C SER A 19 -0.37 4.01 -3.75
N TYR A 20 0.36 3.38 -2.82
CA TYR A 20 0.25 1.94 -2.60
C TYR A 20 -1.12 1.54 -2.05
N LEU A 21 -1.71 2.36 -1.18
CA LEU A 21 -3.07 2.15 -0.68
C LEU A 21 -4.10 2.30 -1.82
N ALA A 22 -3.96 3.34 -2.65
CA ALA A 22 -4.84 3.54 -3.80
C ALA A 22 -4.76 2.37 -4.78
N SER A 23 -3.56 1.87 -5.09
CA SER A 23 -3.39 0.69 -5.95
C SER A 23 -4.04 -0.57 -5.34
N ALA A 24 -3.99 -0.75 -4.02
CA ALA A 24 -4.67 -1.87 -3.36
C ALA A 24 -6.20 -1.79 -3.51
N ASP A 25 -6.76 -0.59 -3.34
CA ASP A 25 -8.20 -0.37 -3.49
C ASP A 25 -8.66 -0.51 -4.96
N GLU A 26 -7.86 -0.04 -5.93
CA GLU A 26 -8.10 -0.22 -7.36
C GLU A 26 -8.09 -1.71 -7.75
N LEU A 27 -7.11 -2.47 -7.26
CA LEU A 27 -7.04 -3.91 -7.49
C LEU A 27 -8.29 -4.63 -6.95
N ASP A 28 -8.73 -4.31 -5.73
CA ASP A 28 -9.95 -4.89 -5.15
C ASP A 28 -11.21 -4.56 -5.99
N ALA A 29 -11.30 -3.34 -6.52
CA ALA A 29 -12.40 -2.92 -7.37
C ALA A 29 -12.41 -3.64 -8.73
N GLU A 30 -11.27 -3.74 -9.39
CA GLU A 30 -11.13 -4.46 -10.67
C GLU A 30 -11.48 -5.94 -10.52
N LEU A 31 -11.06 -6.57 -9.42
CA LEU A 31 -11.39 -7.96 -9.12
C LEU A 31 -12.89 -8.17 -8.94
N LYS A 32 -13.54 -7.32 -8.15
CA LYS A 32 -15.01 -7.38 -7.99
C LYS A 32 -15.74 -7.22 -9.32
N ALA A 33 -15.25 -6.34 -10.20
CA ALA A 33 -15.83 -6.15 -11.52
C ALA A 33 -15.62 -7.39 -12.41
N LEU A 34 -14.44 -8.01 -12.36
CA LEU A 34 -14.15 -9.24 -13.09
C LEU A 34 -15.03 -10.40 -12.60
N TYR A 35 -15.22 -10.53 -11.29
CA TYR A 35 -16.12 -11.52 -10.70
C TYR A 35 -17.56 -11.35 -11.17
N GLY A 36 -18.08 -10.12 -11.17
CA GLY A 36 -19.41 -9.84 -11.68
C GLY A 36 -19.58 -10.31 -13.13
N LYS A 37 -18.63 -9.96 -14.00
CA LYS A 37 -18.63 -10.38 -15.41
C LYS A 37 -18.58 -11.91 -15.57
N LEU A 38 -17.75 -12.58 -14.77
CA LEU A 38 -17.60 -14.03 -14.90
C LEU A 38 -18.80 -14.79 -14.35
N GLN A 39 -19.48 -14.29 -13.31
CA GLN A 39 -20.74 -14.88 -12.84
C GLN A 39 -21.85 -14.81 -13.88
N GLU A 40 -21.89 -13.76 -14.71
CA GLU A 40 -22.90 -13.58 -15.76
C GLU A 40 -22.74 -14.56 -16.94
N MET A 41 -21.56 -15.18 -17.10
CA MET A 41 -21.26 -16.05 -18.26
C MET A 41 -21.94 -17.43 -18.24
N GLY A 42 -22.63 -17.81 -17.15
CA GLY A 42 -23.51 -19.00 -17.14
C GLY A 42 -22.80 -20.34 -17.33
N TRP A 43 -21.64 -20.51 -16.69
CA TRP A 43 -20.82 -21.73 -16.73
C TRP A 43 -21.59 -23.00 -16.29
N LYS A 44 -21.35 -24.14 -16.97
CA LYS A 44 -21.96 -25.44 -16.63
C LYS A 44 -20.92 -26.56 -16.63
N GLY A 45 -21.11 -27.56 -15.79
CA GLY A 45 -20.28 -28.77 -15.78
C GLY A 45 -18.83 -28.50 -15.35
N ALA A 46 -17.85 -29.10 -16.03
CA ALA A 46 -16.43 -29.00 -15.69
C ALA A 46 -15.88 -27.56 -15.73
N ASP A 47 -16.47 -26.69 -16.55
CA ASP A 47 -16.06 -25.29 -16.66
C ASP A 47 -16.46 -24.48 -15.42
N GLN A 48 -17.56 -24.87 -14.76
CA GLN A 48 -17.99 -24.26 -13.50
C GLN A 48 -17.03 -24.56 -12.36
N GLN A 49 -16.50 -25.79 -12.31
CA GLN A 49 -15.50 -26.16 -11.32
C GLN A 49 -14.18 -25.42 -11.55
N SER A 50 -13.69 -25.41 -12.80
CA SER A 50 -12.48 -24.66 -13.17
C SER A 50 -12.61 -23.17 -12.85
N PHE A 51 -13.78 -22.58 -13.12
CA PHE A 51 -14.06 -21.20 -12.75
C PHE A 51 -14.03 -20.98 -11.23
N THR A 52 -14.63 -21.89 -10.46
CA THR A 52 -14.64 -21.80 -8.98
C THR A 52 -13.23 -21.91 -8.39
N ASP A 53 -12.41 -22.80 -8.93
CA ASP A 53 -11.02 -22.98 -8.50
C ASP A 53 -10.18 -21.73 -8.82
N LEU A 54 -10.36 -21.18 -10.02
CA LEU A 54 -9.70 -19.97 -10.47
C LEU A 54 -10.16 -18.75 -9.65
N GLN A 55 -11.45 -18.67 -9.34
CA GLN A 55 -12.00 -17.65 -8.44
C GLN A 55 -11.36 -17.73 -7.05
N THR A 56 -11.26 -18.93 -6.48
CA THR A 56 -10.67 -19.14 -5.15
C THR A 56 -9.18 -18.78 -5.13
N ALA A 57 -8.45 -19.15 -6.18
CA ALA A 57 -7.04 -18.81 -6.31
C ALA A 57 -6.85 -17.30 -6.41
N TRP A 58 -7.63 -16.63 -7.26
CA TRP A 58 -7.56 -15.18 -7.39
C TRP A 58 -7.97 -14.43 -6.13
N ASP A 59 -9.02 -14.86 -5.41
CA ASP A 59 -9.45 -14.22 -4.16
C ASP A 59 -8.32 -14.24 -3.11
N ARG A 60 -7.64 -15.39 -3.01
CA ARG A 60 -6.48 -15.55 -2.13
C ARG A 60 -5.34 -14.63 -2.54
N ASP A 61 -4.95 -14.65 -3.81
CA ASP A 61 -3.77 -13.94 -4.29
C ASP A 61 -3.99 -12.41 -4.22
N ALA A 62 -5.20 -11.96 -4.54
CA ALA A 62 -5.64 -10.58 -4.36
C ALA A 62 -5.54 -10.11 -2.90
N LYS A 63 -6.04 -10.91 -1.97
CA LYS A 63 -5.96 -10.62 -0.54
C LYS A 63 -4.51 -10.50 -0.09
N GLN A 64 -3.65 -11.43 -0.50
CA GLN A 64 -2.22 -11.39 -0.19
C GLN A 64 -1.56 -10.13 -0.75
N MET A 65 -1.87 -9.75 -1.99
CA MET A 65 -1.33 -8.53 -2.59
C MET A 65 -1.80 -7.27 -1.85
N ASN A 66 -3.08 -7.20 -1.48
CA ASN A 66 -3.62 -6.09 -0.69
C ASN A 66 -2.98 -5.98 0.69
N GLU A 67 -2.76 -7.11 1.37
CA GLU A 67 -2.03 -7.16 2.63
C GLU A 67 -0.58 -6.67 2.46
N ALA A 68 0.12 -7.13 1.42
CA ALA A 68 1.49 -6.71 1.13
C ALA A 68 1.59 -5.20 0.82
N LEU A 69 0.68 -4.64 0.02
CA LEU A 69 0.63 -3.22 -0.28
C LEU A 69 0.36 -2.37 0.97
N ARG A 70 -0.56 -2.81 1.83
CA ARG A 70 -0.84 -2.15 3.12
C ARG A 70 0.34 -2.23 4.07
N GLU A 71 1.03 -3.37 4.12
CA GLU A 71 2.24 -3.53 4.92
C GLU A 71 3.36 -2.61 4.43
N LEU A 72 3.56 -2.50 3.12
CA LEU A 72 4.53 -1.57 2.52
C LEU A 72 4.19 -0.12 2.86
N ALA A 73 2.92 0.29 2.71
CA ALA A 73 2.47 1.62 3.10
C ALA A 73 2.73 1.89 4.60
N GLY A 74 2.44 0.91 5.46
CA GLY A 74 2.72 0.96 6.90
C GLY A 74 4.22 1.14 7.20
N LYS A 75 5.09 0.35 6.56
CA LYS A 75 6.55 0.46 6.70
C LYS A 75 7.08 1.82 6.26
N ILE A 76 6.53 2.37 5.17
CA ILE A 76 6.91 3.70 4.68
C ILE A 76 6.51 4.76 5.70
N ASN A 77 5.26 4.73 6.19
CA ASN A 77 4.79 5.67 7.21
C ASN A 77 5.60 5.59 8.51
N ALA A 78 5.92 4.37 8.97
CA ALA A 78 6.78 4.17 10.14
C ALA A 78 8.18 4.74 9.93
N THR A 79 8.76 4.57 8.74
CA THR A 79 10.06 5.13 8.38
C THR A 79 10.03 6.66 8.37
N VAL A 80 8.98 7.27 7.81
CA VAL A 80 8.78 8.72 7.81
C VAL A 80 8.69 9.24 9.25
N ALA A 81 7.87 8.63 10.10
CA ALA A 81 7.71 9.03 11.50
C ALA A 81 9.02 8.90 12.30
N SER A 82 9.74 7.78 12.16
CA SER A 82 11.02 7.56 12.83
C SER A 82 12.05 8.63 12.46
N LYS A 83 12.12 9.00 11.19
CA LYS A 83 13.09 10.00 10.74
C LYS A 83 12.68 11.42 11.10
N GLN A 84 11.39 11.75 11.15
CA GLN A 84 10.90 13.02 11.71
C GLN A 84 11.30 13.17 13.19
N ALA A 85 11.16 12.11 13.98
CA ALA A 85 11.60 12.12 15.38
C ALA A 85 13.11 12.36 15.50
N LEU A 86 13.92 11.67 14.68
CA LEU A 86 15.38 11.84 14.65
C LEU A 86 15.80 13.28 14.31
N VAL A 87 15.15 13.91 13.32
CA VAL A 87 15.42 15.31 12.98
C VAL A 87 15.07 16.25 14.15
N GLY A 88 13.95 16.00 14.82
CA GLY A 88 13.55 16.77 16.00
C GLY A 88 14.55 16.67 17.16
N ASP A 89 15.08 15.47 17.41
CA ASP A 89 16.07 15.25 18.46
C ASP A 89 17.42 15.89 18.14
N ILE A 90 17.85 15.87 16.87
CA ILE A 90 19.04 16.60 16.41
C ILE A 90 18.84 18.12 16.63
N ALA A 91 17.69 18.66 16.24
CA ALA A 91 17.40 20.08 16.38
C ALA A 91 17.43 20.54 17.86
N LYS A 92 16.84 19.74 18.76
CA LYS A 92 16.92 19.99 20.22
C LYS A 92 18.36 19.99 20.70
N THR A 93 19.13 18.94 20.37
CA THR A 93 20.53 18.79 20.81
C THR A 93 21.38 19.96 20.36
N PHE A 94 21.23 20.38 19.12
CA PHE A 94 21.95 21.52 18.56
C PHE A 94 21.64 22.84 19.29
N ASN A 95 20.37 23.08 19.61
CA ASN A 95 19.95 24.27 20.37
C ASN A 95 20.50 24.26 21.80
N TYR A 96 20.57 23.09 22.46
CA TYR A 96 21.19 22.96 23.78
C TYR A 96 22.71 23.21 23.77
N THR A 97 23.40 22.89 22.67
CA THR A 97 24.87 23.02 22.59
C THR A 97 25.32 24.45 22.24
N ARG A 98 24.39 25.30 21.78
CA ARG A 98 24.63 26.71 21.42
C ARG A 98 24.13 27.73 22.44
N GLY A 99 23.36 27.29 23.44
CA GLY A 99 22.89 28.10 24.56
C GLY A 99 23.92 28.21 25.68
#